data_AF-A0A7W5FJU2-F1
#
_entry.id   AF-A0A7W5FJU2-F1
#
_cell.length_a   1.000
_cell.length_b   1.000
_cell.length_c   1.000
_cell.angle_alpha   90.00
_cell.angle_beta   90.00
_cell.angle_gamma   90.00
#
_symmetry.space_group_name_H-M   'P 1'
#
loop_
_entity.id
_entity.type
_entity.pdbx_description
1 polymer ?
#
loop_
_entity_poly.entity_id
_entity_poly.type
_entity_poly.pdbx_seq_one_letter_code
_entity_poly.pdbx_strand_id
1 'polypeptide(L)'
;MDISKLPEPLRSRAEERTALPSIDKVRHFLHGYVADAEGSEEIRQHVRRTARRNTFFLRQYLAALEEILNEPQPPGTLLRLVEVDANRGIDHDQTDRGAAIFLRETADLLRSVLEEVE
;
A
#
# COMPACT_ATOMS: atom_id res chain seq x y z
N MET A 1 15.17 8.28 -5.01
CA MET A 1 15.04 9.75 -4.98
C MET A 1 15.48 10.23 -3.60
N ASP A 2 16.34 11.23 -3.55
CA ASP A 2 16.83 11.82 -2.29
C ASP A 2 15.99 13.05 -1.92
N ILE A 3 15.14 12.93 -0.89
CA ILE A 3 14.20 13.98 -0.48
C ILE A 3 14.91 15.23 0.04
N SER A 4 16.16 15.11 0.53
CA SER A 4 16.95 16.24 1.01
C SER A 4 17.29 17.25 -0.09
N LYS A 5 17.15 16.86 -1.37
CA LYS A 5 17.42 17.69 -2.54
C LYS A 5 16.18 18.38 -3.11
N LEU A 6 15.00 18.12 -2.54
CA LEU A 6 13.75 18.79 -2.96
C LEU A 6 13.68 20.23 -2.41
N PRO A 7 13.01 21.16 -3.13
CA PRO A 7 12.66 22.48 -2.61
C PRO A 7 11.81 22.38 -1.33
N GLU A 8 11.96 23.34 -0.41
CA GLU A 8 11.30 23.32 0.93
C GLU A 8 9.80 22.97 0.94
N PRO A 9 8.92 23.49 0.04
CA PRO A 9 7.51 23.09 0.07
C PRO A 9 7.27 21.63 -0.36
N LEU A 10 8.16 21.06 -1.19
CA LEU A 10 8.07 19.66 -1.60
C LEU A 10 8.73 18.72 -0.60
N ARG A 11 9.80 19.18 0.07
CA ARG A 11 10.49 18.42 1.11
C ARG A 11 9.62 18.26 2.36
N SER A 12 9.05 19.35 2.89
CA SER A 12 8.15 19.31 4.07
C SER A 12 6.99 18.35 3.84
N ARG A 13 6.35 18.43 2.66
CA ARG A 13 5.25 17.53 2.29
C ARG A 13 5.69 16.07 2.18
N ALA A 14 6.90 15.81 1.69
CA ALA A 14 7.43 14.45 1.65
C ALA A 14 7.66 13.94 3.08
N GLU A 15 8.31 14.73 3.94
CA GLU A 15 8.58 14.38 5.34
C GLU A 15 7.29 14.12 6.13
N GLU A 16 6.30 15.01 6.05
CA GLU A 16 4.97 14.82 6.65
C GLU A 16 4.33 13.50 6.22
N ARG A 17 4.41 13.18 4.93
CA ARG A 17 3.85 11.94 4.38
C ARG A 17 4.65 10.71 4.81
N THR A 18 5.96 10.83 4.99
CA THR A 18 6.80 9.75 5.54
C THR A 18 6.57 9.52 7.03
N ALA A 19 6.15 10.55 7.77
CA ALA A 19 5.87 10.49 9.20
C ALA A 19 4.48 9.91 9.52
N LEU A 20 3.63 9.69 8.50
CA LEU A 20 2.32 9.07 8.71
C LEU A 20 2.44 7.68 9.37
N PRO A 21 1.49 7.34 10.26
CA PRO A 21 1.35 5.98 10.78
C PRO A 21 1.23 4.94 9.66
N SER A 22 1.73 3.73 9.89
CA SER A 22 1.72 2.67 8.88
C SER A 22 0.30 2.33 8.40
N ILE A 23 -0.69 2.36 9.30
CA ILE A 23 -2.09 2.19 8.91
C ILE A 23 -2.57 3.24 7.90
N ASP A 24 -2.19 4.51 8.04
CA ASP A 24 -2.62 5.58 7.14
C ASP A 24 -1.87 5.54 5.81
N LYS A 25 -0.60 5.09 5.83
CA LYS A 25 0.15 4.79 4.60
C LYS A 25 -0.52 3.67 3.81
N VAL A 26 -0.95 2.60 4.49
CA VAL A 26 -1.68 1.50 3.85
C VAL A 26 -3.01 1.99 3.28
N ARG A 27 -3.80 2.76 4.03
CA ARG A 27 -5.03 3.37 3.50
C ARG A 27 -4.77 4.18 2.24
N HIS A 28 -3.78 5.08 2.26
CA HIS A 28 -3.44 5.86 1.08
C HIS A 28 -3.06 5.02 -0.14
N PHE A 29 -2.34 3.91 0.09
CA PHE A 29 -2.03 2.98 -0.98
C PHE A 29 -3.28 2.28 -1.52
N LEU A 30 -4.14 1.76 -0.64
CA LEU A 30 -5.38 1.07 -1.03
C LEU A 30 -6.30 1.99 -1.84
N HIS A 31 -6.55 3.21 -1.35
CA HIS A 31 -7.33 4.22 -2.07
C HIS A 31 -6.72 4.59 -3.42
N GLY A 32 -5.39 4.72 -3.50
CA GLY A 32 -4.72 5.21 -4.71
C GLY A 32 -4.46 4.16 -5.80
N TYR A 33 -4.40 2.88 -5.43
CA TYR A 33 -3.96 1.80 -6.34
C TYR A 33 -4.92 0.62 -6.41
N VAL A 34 -5.75 0.39 -5.39
CA VAL A 34 -6.54 -0.84 -5.25
C VAL A 34 -8.05 -0.60 -5.37
N ALA A 35 -8.55 0.48 -4.77
CA ALA A 35 -9.99 0.76 -4.63
C ALA A 35 -10.76 0.84 -5.94
N ASP A 36 -10.15 1.48 -6.95
CA ASP A 36 -10.76 1.71 -8.26
C ASP A 36 -10.32 0.70 -9.34
N ALA A 37 -9.43 -0.25 -9.00
CA ALA A 37 -8.96 -1.22 -9.98
C ALA A 37 -10.01 -2.33 -10.20
N GLU A 38 -10.08 -2.92 -11.38
CA GLU A 38 -10.96 -4.06 -11.68
C GLU A 38 -10.37 -5.37 -11.16
N GLY A 39 -9.04 -5.46 -11.03
CA GLY A 39 -8.37 -6.65 -10.50
C GLY A 39 -6.85 -6.50 -10.32
N SER A 40 -6.20 -7.59 -9.92
CA SER A 40 -4.76 -7.60 -9.57
C SER A 40 -3.85 -7.16 -10.71
N GLU A 41 -4.18 -7.48 -11.97
CA GLU A 41 -3.39 -7.05 -13.12
C GLU A 41 -3.43 -5.54 -13.33
N GLU A 42 -4.59 -4.90 -13.12
CA GLU A 42 -4.68 -3.45 -13.20
C GLU A 42 -3.91 -2.77 -12.06
N ILE A 43 -4.00 -3.31 -10.83
CA ILE A 43 -3.19 -2.87 -9.68
C ILE A 43 -1.70 -2.95 -10.06
N ARG A 44 -1.24 -4.08 -10.60
CA ARG A 44 0.14 -4.28 -11.07
C ARG A 44 0.53 -3.22 -12.09
N GLN A 45 -0.29 -2.95 -13.09
CA GLN A 45 0.00 -1.95 -14.12
C GLN A 45 0.05 -0.53 -13.55
N HIS A 46 -0.82 -0.18 -12.60
CA HIS A 46 -0.83 1.12 -11.93
C HIS A 46 0.44 1.32 -11.11
N VAL A 47 0.77 0.35 -10.25
CA VAL A 47 1.99 0.33 -9.44
C VAL A 47 3.23 0.39 -10.33
N ARG A 48 3.29 -0.40 -11.40
CA ARG A 48 4.43 -0.45 -12.33
C ARG A 48 4.64 0.88 -13.06
N ARG A 49 3.57 1.54 -13.48
CA ARG A 49 3.64 2.89 -14.08
C ARG A 49 4.24 3.90 -13.10
N THR A 50 3.85 3.85 -11.83
CA THR A 50 4.44 4.70 -10.80
C THR A 50 5.90 4.33 -10.55
N ALA A 51 6.22 3.04 -10.41
CA ALA A 51 7.55 2.54 -10.06
C ALA A 51 8.62 2.97 -11.08
N ARG A 52 8.28 2.96 -12.38
CA ARG A 52 9.15 3.47 -13.46
C ARG A 52 9.55 4.94 -13.32
N ARG A 53 8.75 5.74 -12.61
CA ARG A 53 9.01 7.18 -12.38
C ARG A 53 9.64 7.41 -11.02
N ASN A 54 9.12 6.77 -9.98
CA ASN A 54 9.57 6.93 -8.61
C ASN A 54 9.13 5.76 -7.73
N THR A 55 10.09 5.06 -7.13
CA THR A 55 9.86 3.97 -6.19
C THR A 55 9.77 4.41 -4.73
N PHE A 56 10.10 5.67 -4.40
CA PHE A 56 10.26 6.14 -3.01
C PHE A 56 9.03 5.86 -2.13
N PHE A 57 7.84 6.29 -2.56
CA PHE A 57 6.61 6.08 -1.79
C PHE A 57 6.11 4.63 -1.85
N LEU A 58 6.35 3.94 -2.97
CA LEU A 58 5.98 2.52 -3.12
C LEU A 58 6.73 1.65 -2.11
N ARG A 59 8.01 1.92 -1.86
CA ARG A 59 8.79 1.22 -0.82
C ARG A 59 8.23 1.49 0.58
N GLN A 60 7.77 2.72 0.86
CA GLN A 60 7.14 3.03 2.14
C GLN A 60 5.79 2.35 2.32
N TYR A 61 5.00 2.23 1.25
CA TYR A 61 3.74 1.48 1.28
C TYR A 61 3.99 -0.01 1.50
N LEU A 62 5.00 -0.58 0.86
CA LEU A 62 5.39 -1.98 1.10
C LEU A 62 5.80 -2.20 2.55
N ALA A 63 6.69 -1.37 3.09
CA ALA A 63 7.11 -1.47 4.49
C ALA A 63 5.93 -1.32 5.46
N ALA A 64 5.01 -0.39 5.19
CA ALA A 64 3.82 -0.20 6.02
C ALA A 64 2.86 -1.40 5.96
N LEU A 65 2.67 -2.01 4.78
CA LEU A 65 1.90 -3.25 4.61
C LEU A 65 2.53 -4.39 5.41
N GLU A 66 3.86 -4.56 5.33
CA GLU A 66 4.59 -5.58 6.08
C GLU A 66 4.48 -5.37 7.59
N GLU A 67 4.58 -4.13 8.08
CA GLU A 67 4.44 -3.81 9.49
C GLU A 67 3.06 -4.19 10.03
N ILE A 68 1.98 -3.73 9.39
CA ILE A 68 0.60 -4.02 9.87
C ILE A 68 0.24 -5.51 9.79
N LEU A 69 0.91 -6.27 8.91
CA LEU A 69 0.71 -7.72 8.75
C LEU A 69 1.53 -8.55 9.73
N ASN A 70 2.58 -7.98 10.32
CA ASN A 70 3.45 -8.64 11.29
C ASN A 70 3.11 -8.28 12.74
N GLU A 71 2.44 -7.15 12.96
CA GLU A 71 2.00 -6.70 14.29
C GLU A 71 0.51 -7.00 14.53
N PRO A 72 0.12 -7.35 15.77
CA PRO A 72 -1.28 -7.58 16.10
C PRO A 72 -2.09 -6.30 15.96
N GLN A 73 -3.11 -6.35 15.11
CA GLN A 73 -4.05 -5.25 14.93
C GLN A 73 -5.26 -5.42 15.85
N PRO A 74 -5.97 -4.33 16.19
CA PRO A 74 -7.27 -4.44 16.82
C PRO A 74 -8.22 -5.30 15.95
N PRO A 75 -9.07 -6.15 16.54
CA PRO A 75 -9.99 -6.98 15.77
C PRO A 75 -10.87 -6.18 14.81
N GLY A 76 -11.03 -6.69 13.59
CA GLY A 76 -11.78 -6.09 12.48
C GLY A 76 -11.02 -5.01 11.70
N THR A 77 -9.78 -4.67 12.10
CA THR A 77 -9.01 -3.62 11.44
C THR A 77 -8.63 -4.00 10.02
N LEU A 78 -8.13 -5.21 9.82
CA LEU A 78 -7.67 -5.65 8.49
C LEU A 78 -8.87 -5.84 7.57
N LEU A 79 -9.96 -6.41 8.07
CA LEU A 79 -11.20 -6.54 7.31
C LEU A 79 -11.71 -5.17 6.85
N ARG A 80 -11.73 -4.18 7.74
CA ARG A 80 -12.12 -2.81 7.40
C ARG A 80 -11.22 -2.18 6.34
N LEU A 81 -9.91 -2.40 6.40
CA LEU A 81 -9.00 -1.90 5.36
C LEU A 81 -9.37 -2.46 3.99
N VAL A 82 -9.69 -3.75 3.90
CA VAL A 82 -9.99 -4.38 2.61
C VAL A 82 -11.38 -3.98 2.11
N GLU A 83 -12.40 -4.07 2.96
CA GLU A 83 -13.79 -3.79 2.52
C GLU A 83 -14.06 -2.30 2.30
N VAL A 84 -13.49 -1.43 3.14
CA VAL A 84 -13.77 0.01 3.09
C VAL A 84 -12.69 0.77 2.33
N ASP A 85 -11.42 0.60 2.70
CA ASP A 85 -10.33 1.40 2.11
C ASP A 85 -9.87 0.85 0.75
N ALA A 86 -9.92 -0.47 0.55
CA ALA A 86 -9.63 -1.10 -0.74
C ALA A 86 -10.88 -1.35 -1.59
N ASN A 87 -12.08 -1.09 -1.06
CA ASN A 87 -13.35 -1.32 -1.74
C ASN A 87 -13.47 -2.73 -2.36
N ARG A 88 -12.94 -3.76 -1.65
CA ARG A 88 -12.96 -5.15 -2.11
C ARG A 88 -13.81 -6.01 -1.18
N GLY A 89 -14.76 -6.73 -1.77
CA GLY A 89 -15.44 -7.84 -1.09
C GLY A 89 -14.50 -9.03 -0.95
N ILE A 90 -14.51 -9.68 0.23
CA ILE A 90 -13.85 -10.96 0.43
C ILE A 90 -14.93 -12.04 0.48
N ASP A 91 -15.14 -12.75 -0.63
CA ASP A 91 -16.28 -13.66 -0.80
C ASP A 91 -16.21 -14.91 0.10
N HIS A 92 -15.01 -15.36 0.47
CA HIS A 92 -14.80 -16.66 1.12
C HIS A 92 -14.44 -16.59 2.60
N ASP A 93 -13.90 -15.47 3.10
CA ASP A 93 -13.47 -15.31 4.49
C ASP A 93 -13.53 -13.83 4.91
N GLN A 94 -14.72 -13.38 5.35
CA GLN A 94 -14.97 -12.03 5.86
C GLN A 94 -14.45 -11.86 7.30
N THR A 95 -13.17 -12.17 7.49
CA THR A 95 -12.47 -11.99 8.76
C THR A 95 -11.14 -11.28 8.52
N ASP A 96 -10.51 -10.80 9.60
CA ASP A 96 -9.16 -10.25 9.52
C ASP A 96 -8.15 -11.25 8.93
N ARG A 97 -8.40 -12.55 9.06
CA ARG A 97 -7.54 -13.58 8.46
C ARG A 97 -7.64 -13.55 6.94
N GLY A 98 -8.84 -13.56 6.39
CA GLY A 98 -9.06 -13.44 4.95
C GLY A 98 -8.51 -12.12 4.41
N ALA A 99 -8.72 -11.03 5.14
CA ALA A 99 -8.18 -9.72 4.81
C ALA A 99 -6.64 -9.70 4.83
N ALA A 100 -6.01 -10.35 5.80
CA ALA A 100 -4.55 -10.48 5.86
C ALA A 100 -3.99 -11.24 4.65
N ILE A 101 -4.69 -12.24 4.13
CA ILE A 101 -4.29 -12.96 2.91
C ILE A 101 -4.30 -12.02 1.71
N PHE A 102 -5.40 -11.31 1.48
CA PHE A 102 -5.52 -10.34 0.39
C PHE A 102 -4.43 -9.24 0.46
N LEU A 103 -4.21 -8.67 1.65
CA LEU A 103 -3.19 -7.65 1.86
C LEU A 103 -1.78 -8.18 1.63
N ARG A 104 -1.52 -9.46 1.97
CA ARG A 104 -0.23 -10.12 1.72
C ARG A 104 0.01 -10.36 0.23
N GLU A 105 -0.99 -10.85 -0.50
CA GLU A 105 -0.92 -10.98 -1.97
C GLU A 105 -0.67 -9.62 -2.64
N THR A 106 -1.29 -8.56 -2.12
CA THR A 106 -1.08 -7.20 -2.60
C THR A 106 0.34 -6.70 -2.30
N ALA A 107 0.88 -7.00 -1.11
CA ALA A 107 2.26 -6.69 -0.75
C ALA A 107 3.27 -7.45 -1.64
N ASP A 108 3.00 -8.73 -1.94
CA ASP A 108 3.84 -9.56 -2.81
C ASP A 108 3.84 -9.04 -4.25
N LEU A 109 2.69 -8.58 -4.75
CA LEU A 109 2.59 -7.90 -6.04
C LEU A 109 3.41 -6.61 -6.07
N LEU A 110 3.29 -5.78 -5.03
CA LEU A 110 4.06 -4.53 -4.91
C LEU A 110 5.57 -4.79 -4.86
N ARG A 111 6.00 -5.79 -4.10
CA ARG A 111 7.40 -6.23 -4.02
C ARG A 111 7.91 -6.69 -5.38
N SER A 112 7.16 -7.56 -6.06
CA SER A 112 7.52 -8.05 -7.40
C SER A 112 7.73 -6.90 -8.38
N VAL A 113 6.86 -5.90 -8.37
CA VAL A 113 6.98 -4.73 -9.26
C VAL A 113 8.19 -3.87 -8.93
N LEU A 114 8.55 -3.73 -7.66
CA LEU A 114 9.76 -3.00 -7.24
C LEU A 114 11.03 -3.73 -7.70
N GLU A 115 11.07 -5.05 -7.54
CA GLU A 115 12.19 -5.90 -8.01
C GLU A 115 12.34 -5.86 -9.54
N GLU A 116 11.24 -5.72 -10.30
CA GLU A 116 11.30 -5.60 -11.77
C GLU A 116 11.96 -4.31 -12.29
N VAL A 117 11.96 -3.22 -11.51
CA VAL A 117 12.42 -1.89 -11.95
C VAL A 117 13.75 -1.47 -11.34
N GLU A 118 14.31 -2.29 -10.44
CA GLU A 118 15.63 -2.11 -9.81
C GLU A 118 16.74 -2.80 -10.61
#